data_AF-A0A2T5DAS6-F1
#
_entry.id   AF-A0A2T5DAS6-F1
#
_cell.length_a   1.000
_cell.length_b   1.000
_cell.length_c   1.000
_cell.angle_alpha   90.00
_cell.angle_beta   90.00
_cell.angle_gamma   90.00
#
_symmetry.space_group_name_H-M   'P 1'
#
loop_
_entity.id
_entity.type
_entity.pdbx_description
1 polymer ?
#
loop_
_entity_poly.entity_id
_entity_poly.type
_entity_poly.pdbx_seq_one_letter_code
_entity_poly.pdbx_strand_id
1 'polypeptide(L)'
;MKETHDLTEVLKTIQEEPTVVVAISTPNCSVCHAVVPKLEQLLTHYSFPAYHLDAFEMPEVASTFQALTAPVILLFHFGKEVERQARFIQFEQLTKRLDQLNESSNQVSYDTLFDQ
;
A
#
# COMPACT_ATOMS: atom_id res chain seq x y z
N MET A 1 -6.94 -6.79 -6.21
CA MET A 1 -5.56 -6.27 -6.15
C MET A 1 -4.79 -6.84 -7.33
N LYS A 2 -3.82 -6.14 -7.93
CA LYS A 2 -3.08 -6.66 -9.11
C LYS A 2 -1.80 -7.36 -8.66
N GLU A 3 -1.69 -8.65 -8.93
CA GLU A 3 -0.41 -9.38 -8.87
C GLU A 3 0.45 -8.99 -10.08
N THR A 4 1.73 -8.71 -9.87
CA THR A 4 2.66 -8.34 -10.95
C THR A 4 4.08 -8.81 -10.67
N HIS A 5 4.82 -9.10 -11.75
CA HIS A 5 6.25 -9.39 -11.73
C HIS A 5 7.10 -8.24 -12.28
N ASP A 6 6.50 -7.06 -12.47
CA ASP A 6 7.17 -5.87 -12.98
C ASP A 6 7.33 -4.82 -11.86
N LEU A 7 8.51 -4.80 -11.23
CA LEU A 7 8.83 -3.80 -10.20
C LEU A 7 8.86 -2.37 -10.77
N THR A 8 9.24 -2.21 -12.05
CA THR A 8 9.33 -0.89 -12.67
C THR A 8 7.95 -0.28 -12.83
N GLU A 9 6.95 -1.09 -13.19
CA GLU A 9 5.54 -0.68 -13.22
C GLU A 9 5.11 -0.11 -11.86
N VAL A 10 5.33 -0.87 -10.78
CA VAL A 10 4.91 -0.46 -9.42
C VAL A 10 5.59 0.84 -9.00
N LEU A 11 6.90 0.95 -9.21
CA LEU A 11 7.66 2.16 -8.84
C LEU A 11 7.19 3.39 -9.64
N LYS A 12 6.85 3.20 -10.91
CA LYS A 12 6.28 4.27 -11.75
C LYS A 12 4.92 4.69 -11.22
N THR A 13 4.03 3.75 -10.93
CA THR A 13 2.69 4.04 -10.40
C THR A 13 2.75 4.77 -9.06
N ILE A 14 3.69 4.43 -8.18
CA ILE A 14 3.92 5.16 -6.92
C ILE A 14 4.22 6.66 -7.16
N GLN A 15 4.87 7.02 -8.27
CA GLN A 15 5.18 8.42 -8.60
C GLN A 15 4.03 9.14 -9.32
N GLU A 16 3.21 8.42 -10.08
CA GLU A 16 2.16 9.00 -10.94
C GLU A 16 0.81 9.11 -10.23
N GLU A 17 0.50 8.16 -9.33
CA GLU A 17 -0.80 8.07 -8.68
C GLU A 17 -0.76 8.69 -7.28
N PRO A 18 -1.81 9.45 -6.87
CA PRO A 18 -1.82 10.13 -5.57
C PRO A 18 -1.68 9.17 -4.39
N THR A 19 -2.27 7.98 -4.46
CA THR A 19 -2.21 6.98 -3.39
C THR A 19 -2.05 5.59 -3.99
N VAL A 20 -1.05 4.83 -3.52
CA VAL A 20 -0.78 3.47 -4.00
C VAL A 20 -0.57 2.54 -2.81
N VAL A 21 -1.12 1.34 -2.89
CA VAL A 21 -0.94 0.29 -1.88
C VAL A 21 -0.05 -0.80 -2.45
N VAL A 22 0.96 -1.21 -1.69
CA VAL A 22 1.84 -2.33 -2.07
C VAL A 22 1.81 -3.37 -0.95
N ALA A 23 1.37 -4.58 -1.29
CA ALA A 23 1.45 -5.75 -0.43
C ALA A 23 2.60 -6.64 -0.89
N ILE A 24 3.44 -7.06 0.05
CA ILE A 24 4.59 -7.94 -0.20
C ILE A 24 4.41 -9.20 0.63
N SER A 25 4.49 -10.37 -0.02
CA SER A 25 4.41 -11.68 0.62
C SER A 25 5.54 -12.61 0.17
N THR A 26 5.52 -13.83 0.72
CA THR A 26 6.32 -14.98 0.26
C THR A 26 5.43 -16.25 0.32
N PRO A 27 5.72 -17.31 -0.44
CA PRO A 27 4.85 -18.48 -0.56
C PRO A 27 4.76 -19.31 0.72
N ASN A 28 5.82 -19.32 1.56
CA ASN A 28 5.87 -20.08 2.81
C ASN A 28 5.52 -19.23 4.03
N CYS A 29 4.46 -18.43 3.94
CA CYS A 29 4.05 -17.47 4.97
C CYS A 29 2.62 -17.73 5.43
N SER A 30 2.46 -18.41 6.57
CA SER A 30 1.14 -18.76 7.13
C SER A 30 0.26 -17.53 7.40
N VAL A 31 0.86 -16.44 7.87
CA VAL A 31 0.17 -15.17 8.14
C VAL A 31 -0.30 -14.49 6.86
N CYS A 32 0.45 -14.64 5.75
CA CYS A 32 0.12 -14.04 4.47
C CYS A 32 -1.20 -14.59 3.92
N HIS A 33 -1.49 -15.89 4.10
CA HIS A 33 -2.75 -16.51 3.67
C HIS A 33 -3.99 -15.90 4.33
N ALA A 34 -3.86 -15.32 5.53
CA ALA A 34 -4.96 -14.62 6.19
C ALA A 34 -4.98 -13.11 5.86
N VAL A 35 -3.80 -12.49 5.74
CA VAL A 35 -3.66 -11.04 5.55
C VAL A 35 -3.98 -10.60 4.13
N VAL A 36 -3.42 -11.26 3.12
CA VAL A 36 -3.51 -10.81 1.71
C VAL A 36 -4.96 -10.80 1.21
N PRO A 37 -5.76 -11.88 1.39
CA PRO A 37 -7.16 -11.87 0.95
C PRO A 37 -8.00 -10.81 1.69
N LYS A 38 -7.73 -10.61 2.99
CA LYS A 38 -8.43 -9.61 3.79
C LYS A 38 -8.10 -8.18 3.34
N LEU A 39 -6.84 -7.93 2.98
CA LEU A 39 -6.43 -6.66 2.40
C LEU A 39 -7.09 -6.44 1.05
N GLU A 40 -7.10 -7.44 0.18
CA GLU A 40 -7.76 -7.34 -1.12
C GLU A 40 -9.25 -6.99 -0.98
N GLN A 41 -9.95 -7.63 -0.05
CA GLN A 41 -11.35 -7.30 0.25
C GLN A 41 -11.50 -5.86 0.75
N LEU A 42 -10.67 -5.41 1.70
CA LEU A 42 -10.70 -4.03 2.19
C LEU A 42 -10.48 -3.02 1.06
N LEU A 43 -9.53 -3.29 0.17
CA LEU A 43 -9.17 -2.37 -0.91
C LEU A 43 -10.26 -2.24 -1.98
N THR A 44 -11.24 -3.14 -2.04
CA THR A 44 -12.39 -3.01 -2.96
C THR A 44 -13.26 -1.77 -2.69
N HIS A 45 -13.15 -1.18 -1.50
CA HIS A 45 -13.86 0.04 -1.12
C HIS A 45 -13.17 1.33 -1.62
N TYR A 46 -11.97 1.22 -2.18
CA TYR A 46 -11.17 2.36 -2.62
C TYR A 46 -10.77 2.22 -4.09
N SER A 47 -10.54 3.34 -4.77
CA SER A 47 -10.08 3.34 -6.17
C SER A 47 -8.55 3.43 -6.29
N PHE A 48 -7.81 3.16 -5.21
CA PHE A 48 -6.37 3.21 -5.22
C PHE A 48 -5.77 2.05 -6.03
N PRO A 49 -4.77 2.30 -6.89
CA PRO A 49 -3.91 1.24 -7.40
C PRO A 49 -3.33 0.42 -6.25
N ALA A 50 -3.46 -0.89 -6.35
CA ALA A 50 -3.00 -1.83 -5.36
C ALA A 50 -2.25 -2.97 -6.02
N TYR A 51 -1.02 -3.19 -5.58
CA TYR A 51 -0.13 -4.21 -6.12
C TYR A 51 0.21 -5.26 -5.07
N HIS A 52 0.30 -6.50 -5.52
CA HIS A 52 0.81 -7.62 -4.74
C HIS A 52 2.08 -8.15 -5.40
N LEU A 53 3.16 -8.18 -4.63
CA LEU A 53 4.48 -8.63 -5.05
C LEU A 53 4.91 -9.82 -4.19
N ASP A 54 5.47 -10.84 -4.82
CA ASP A 54 6.10 -11.96 -4.13
C ASP A 54 7.62 -11.75 -4.06
N ALA A 55 8.14 -11.55 -2.84
CA ALA A 55 9.57 -11.31 -2.63
C ALA A 55 10.43 -12.58 -2.76
N PHE A 56 9.83 -13.77 -2.86
CA PHE A 56 10.52 -15.00 -3.19
C PHE A 56 10.74 -15.12 -4.70
N GLU A 57 9.75 -14.76 -5.51
CA GLU A 57 9.88 -14.76 -6.97
C GLU A 57 10.65 -13.54 -7.50
N MET A 58 10.58 -12.41 -6.79
CA MET A 58 11.28 -11.16 -7.12
C MET A 58 12.14 -10.69 -5.94
N PRO A 59 13.34 -11.27 -5.73
CA PRO A 59 14.20 -10.91 -4.60
C PRO A 59 14.55 -9.42 -4.51
N GLU A 60 14.59 -8.71 -5.64
CA GLU A 60 14.81 -7.27 -5.70
C GLU A 60 13.76 -6.47 -4.93
N VAL A 61 12.50 -6.93 -4.87
CA VAL A 61 11.40 -6.30 -4.11
C VAL A 61 11.78 -6.17 -2.63
N ALA A 62 12.41 -7.20 -2.05
CA ALA A 62 12.85 -7.18 -0.67
C ALA A 62 13.89 -6.09 -0.42
N SER A 63 14.82 -5.90 -1.37
CA SER A 63 15.86 -4.87 -1.27
C SER A 63 15.31 -3.46 -1.49
N THR A 64 14.46 -3.26 -2.50
CA THR A 64 13.89 -1.95 -2.86
C THR A 64 12.98 -1.40 -1.77
N PHE A 65 12.12 -2.25 -1.20
CA PHE A 65 11.15 -1.84 -0.19
C PHE A 65 11.59 -2.13 1.25
N GLN A 66 12.82 -2.64 1.44
CA GLN A 66 13.35 -3.05 2.74
C GLN A 66 12.42 -4.06 3.46
N ALA A 67 11.80 -4.96 2.69
CA ALA A 67 10.85 -5.95 3.17
C ALA A 67 11.58 -7.21 3.66
N LEU A 68 12.24 -7.11 4.81
CA LEU A 68 13.03 -8.20 5.41
C LEU A 68 12.18 -9.26 6.15
N THR A 69 10.86 -9.12 6.09
CA THR A 69 9.87 -9.94 6.78
C THR A 69 8.62 -10.01 5.92
N ALA A 70 7.75 -11.02 6.09
CA ALA A 70 6.46 -11.08 5.41
C ALA A 70 5.31 -11.37 6.39
N PRO A 71 4.08 -10.88 6.13
CA PRO A 71 3.72 -9.93 5.09
C PRO A 71 4.20 -8.50 5.41
N VAL A 72 4.31 -7.65 4.39
CA VAL A 72 4.46 -6.20 4.53
C VAL A 72 3.38 -5.51 3.71
N ILE A 73 2.73 -4.50 4.30
CA ILE A 73 1.82 -3.60 3.62
C ILE A 73 2.40 -2.20 3.70
N LEU A 74 2.53 -1.57 2.55
CA LEU A 74 3.04 -0.21 2.38
C LEU A 74 1.95 0.64 1.75
N LEU A 75 1.81 1.86 2.27
CA LEU A 75 0.96 2.88 1.70
C LEU A 75 1.83 4.04 1.24
N PHE A 76 1.71 4.38 -0.02
CA PHE A 76 2.35 5.55 -0.61
C PHE A 76 1.32 6.62 -0.86
N HIS A 77 1.65 7.87 -0.57
CA HIS A 77 0.85 9.04 -0.90
C HIS A 77 1.76 10.12 -1.49
N PHE A 78 1.44 10.59 -2.71
CA PHE A 78 2.26 11.49 -3.52
C PHE A 78 3.74 11.06 -3.56
N GLY A 79 3.99 9.79 -3.90
CA GLY A 79 5.32 9.21 -4.01
C GLY A 79 6.06 8.95 -2.69
N LYS A 80 5.48 9.30 -1.53
CA LYS A 80 6.10 9.09 -0.21
C LYS A 80 5.44 7.96 0.54
N GLU A 81 6.24 7.12 1.18
CA GLU A 81 5.73 6.11 2.11
C GLU A 81 5.14 6.81 3.35
N VAL A 82 3.86 6.57 3.64
CA VAL A 82 3.13 7.22 4.76
C VAL A 82 2.60 6.24 5.80
N GLU A 83 2.60 4.94 5.50
CA GLU A 83 2.26 3.86 6.44
C GLU A 83 3.04 2.60 6.06
N ARG A 84 3.54 1.89 7.07
CA ARG A 84 4.18 0.58 6.93
C ARG A 84 3.71 -0.34 8.04
N GLN A 85 3.16 -1.49 7.68
CA GLN A 85 2.85 -2.56 8.62
C GLN A 85 3.54 -3.84 8.18
N ALA A 86 4.35 -4.42 9.07
CA ALA A 86 5.14 -5.61 8.80
C ALA A 86 4.89 -6.67 9.88
N ARG A 87 4.71 -7.94 9.47
CA ARG A 87 4.36 -9.12 10.29
C ARG A 87 3.01 -9.04 11.01
N PHE A 88 2.72 -7.94 11.71
CA PHE A 88 1.48 -7.73 12.46
C PHE A 88 0.67 -6.62 11.81
N ILE A 89 -0.43 -7.00 11.16
CA ILE A 89 -1.28 -6.07 10.41
C ILE A 89 -2.49 -5.67 11.27
N GLN A 90 -2.59 -4.39 11.56
CA GLN A 90 -3.69 -3.78 12.29
C GLN A 90 -4.67 -3.17 11.31
N PHE A 91 -5.59 -4.01 10.81
CA PHE A 91 -6.56 -3.61 9.79
C PHE A 91 -7.41 -2.39 10.19
N GLU A 92 -7.78 -2.26 11.46
CA GLU A 92 -8.53 -1.08 11.91
C GLU A 92 -7.75 0.23 11.70
N GLN A 93 -6.44 0.22 11.99
CA GLN A 93 -5.58 1.39 11.78
C GLN A 93 -5.35 1.64 10.28
N LEU A 94 -5.15 0.56 9.51
CA LEU A 94 -4.99 0.64 8.07
C LEU A 94 -6.23 1.23 7.39
N THR A 95 -7.43 0.77 7.76
CA THR A 95 -8.71 1.31 7.27
C THR A 95 -8.84 2.80 7.59
N LYS A 96 -8.60 3.21 8.84
CA LYS A 96 -8.63 4.63 9.22
C LYS A 96 -7.66 5.47 8.39
N ARG A 97 -6.48 4.93 8.08
CA ARG A 97 -5.49 5.64 7.26
C ARG A 97 -5.93 5.76 5.80
N LEU A 98 -6.49 4.70 5.23
CA LEU A 98 -7.03 4.69 3.87
C LEU A 98 -8.22 5.66 3.73
N ASP A 99 -9.13 5.69 4.71
CA ASP A 99 -10.26 6.62 4.76
C ASP A 99 -9.79 8.08 4.73
N GLN A 100 -8.82 8.42 5.58
CA GLN A 100 -8.23 9.77 5.62
C GLN A 100 -7.63 10.19 4.27
N LEU A 101 -6.92 9.29 3.59
CA LEU A 101 -6.32 9.61 2.29
C LEU A 101 -7.35 9.68 1.16
N ASN A 102 -8.43 8.90 1.25
CA ASN A 102 -9.54 8.95 0.32
C ASN A 102 -10.28 10.29 0.42
N GLU A 103 -10.49 10.77 1.64
CA GLU A 103 -11.08 12.09 1.92
C GLU A 103 -10.15 13.24 1.57
N SER A 104 -8.84 13.12 1.85
CA SER A 104 -7.85 14.18 1.55
C SER A 104 -7.66 14.44 0.05
N SER A 105 -8.00 13.46 -0.79
CA SER A 105 -8.06 13.63 -2.25
C SER A 105 -9.23 14.55 -2.67
N ASN A 106 -10.21 14.75 -1.79
CA ASN A 106 -11.30 15.71 -1.90
C ASN A 106 -11.04 16.92 -0.97
N GLN A 107 -10.26 17.88 -1.47
CA GLN A 107 -10.03 19.23 -0.92
C GLN A 107 -9.20 19.33 0.38
N VAL A 108 -8.03 20.00 0.27
CA VAL A 108 -7.75 21.21 1.08
C VAL A 108 -6.92 22.17 0.21
N SER A 109 -7.54 23.27 -0.24
CA SER A 109 -6.79 24.46 -0.67
C SER A 109 -6.46 25.28 0.57
N TYR A 110 -5.19 25.61 0.77
CA TYR A 110 -4.73 26.45 1.88
C TYR A 110 -5.29 27.88 1.84
N ASP A 111 -5.84 28.30 0.70
CA ASP A 111 -6.41 29.64 0.50
C ASP A 111 -7.66 29.89 1.36
N THR A 112 -8.38 28.84 1.80
CA THR A 112 -9.64 29.01 2.58
C THR A 112 -9.43 29.14 4.09
N LEU A 113 -8.19 29.01 4.58
CA LEU A 113 -7.90 28.99 6.03
C LEU A 113 -7.64 30.37 6.64
N PHE A 114 -7.49 31.42 5.84
CA PHE A 114 -7.12 32.76 6.31
C PHE A 114 -8.11 33.86 5.95
N ASP A 115 -9.25 33.53 5.33
CA ASP A 115 -10.36 34.47 5.13
C ASP A 115 -11.23 34.55 6.41
N GLN A 116 -10.70 35.20 7.45
CA GLN A 116 -11.47 35.82 8.54
C GLN A 116 -10.85 37.13 8.98
#